data_AF-W8YU78-F1
#
_entry.id   AF-W8YU78-F1
#
_cell.length_a   1.000
_cell.length_b   1.000
_cell.length_c   1.000
_cell.angle_alpha   90.00
_cell.angle_beta   90.00
_cell.angle_gamma   90.00
#
_symmetry.space_group_name_H-M   'P 1'
#
loop_
_entity.id
_entity.type
_entity.pdbx_description
1 polymer ?
#
loop_
_entity_poly.entity_id
_entity_poly.type
_entity_poly.pdbx_seq_one_letter_code
_entity_poly.pdbx_strand_id
1 'polypeptide(L)'
;VVIRLLQPFLPEAVQGPLLISLAEVHLGTNALASWHAPEPSSLLQTAAIAAALSWGGLCSLLQAAGTSSGTGLRLLPLAGARLLASAIAAGLTLVLWIPLSALASYAETAVSSARPAFLIPGISGWEQALPASLWPSLPYSAAAWAVVLAALLLLSAAVRGLRRRA
;
A
#
# COMPACT_ATOMS: atom_id res chain seq x y z
N VAL A 1 4.56 16.30 -8.72
CA VAL A 1 5.74 17.15 -9.10
C VAL A 1 5.50 18.62 -8.79
N VAL A 2 4.34 19.18 -9.16
CA VAL A 2 3.97 20.59 -8.92
C VAL A 2 4.00 20.93 -7.42
N ILE A 3 3.47 20.07 -6.54
CA ILE A 3 3.48 20.31 -5.08
C ILE A 3 4.91 20.38 -4.50
N ARG A 4 5.85 19.60 -5.07
CA ARG A 4 7.26 19.56 -4.68
C ARG A 4 8.01 20.83 -5.11
N LEU A 5 7.60 21.43 -6.22
CA LEU A 5 8.12 22.72 -6.70
C LEU A 5 7.55 23.91 -5.92
N LEU A 6 6.32 23.78 -5.43
CA LEU A 6 5.67 24.77 -4.55
C LEU A 6 6.07 24.64 -3.08
N GLN A 7 6.69 23.53 -2.69
CA GLN A 7 7.12 23.24 -1.32
C GLN A 7 7.95 24.36 -0.66
N PRO A 8 8.89 25.05 -1.35
CA PRO A 8 9.65 26.17 -0.77
C PRO A 8 8.79 27.40 -0.44
N PHE A 9 7.61 27.52 -1.06
CA PHE A 9 6.69 28.65 -0.94
C PHE A 9 5.50 28.35 -0.01
N LEU A 10 5.42 27.12 0.50
CA LEU A 10 4.36 26.68 1.40
C LEU A 10 4.76 26.94 2.86
N PRO A 11 3.84 27.43 3.72
CA PRO A 11 4.10 27.61 5.15
C PRO A 11 4.57 26.29 5.79
N GLU A 12 5.44 26.33 6.79
CA GLU A 12 5.95 25.13 7.49
C GLU A 12 4.83 24.19 7.97
N ALA A 13 3.69 24.76 8.37
CA ALA A 13 2.50 24.01 8.77
C ALA A 13 1.94 23.09 7.66
N VAL A 14 2.22 23.37 6.38
CA VAL A 14 1.73 22.63 5.21
C VAL A 14 2.77 21.67 4.64
N GLN A 15 4.01 21.73 5.14
CA GLN A 15 5.12 20.91 4.66
C GLN A 15 5.12 19.48 5.23
N GLY A 16 4.14 19.16 6.10
CA GLY A 16 3.99 17.83 6.68
C GLY A 16 3.68 16.75 5.62
N PRO A 17 4.25 15.54 5.74
CA PRO A 17 4.14 14.48 4.73
C PRO A 17 2.68 14.01 4.51
N LEU A 18 1.81 14.15 5.52
CA LEU A 18 0.37 13.89 5.43
C LEU A 18 -0.37 14.87 4.51
N LEU A 19 -0.05 16.16 4.57
CA LEU A 19 -0.69 17.18 3.73
C LEU A 19 -0.25 17.04 2.27
N ILE A 20 1.02 16.70 2.04
CA ILE A 20 1.53 16.34 0.71
C ILE A 20 0.77 15.13 0.16
N SER A 21 0.51 14.12 1.00
CA SER A 21 -0.26 12.93 0.62
C SER A 21 -1.71 13.22 0.26
N LEU A 22 -2.33 14.23 0.87
CA LEU A 22 -3.70 14.61 0.54
C LEU A 22 -3.79 15.18 -0.87
N ALA A 23 -2.78 15.93 -1.31
CA ALA A 23 -2.71 16.50 -2.64
C ALA A 23 -2.25 15.48 -3.70
N GLU A 24 -1.12 14.81 -3.43
CA GLU A 24 -0.45 13.93 -4.38
C GLU A 24 0.07 12.67 -3.67
N VAL A 25 -0.63 11.54 -3.88
CA VAL A 25 -0.42 10.32 -3.11
C VAL A 25 1.00 9.78 -3.24
N HIS A 26 1.57 9.79 -4.44
CA HIS A 26 2.90 9.23 -4.70
C HIS A 26 4.03 10.00 -3.99
N LEU A 27 3.91 11.33 -3.93
CA LEU A 27 4.91 12.15 -3.22
C LEU A 27 4.74 12.05 -1.70
N GLY A 28 3.49 12.03 -1.22
CA GLY A 28 3.21 11.90 0.20
C GLY A 28 3.61 10.56 0.77
N THR A 29 3.35 9.46 0.08
CA THR A 29 3.77 8.12 0.52
C THR A 29 5.29 7.96 0.51
N ASN A 30 5.98 8.54 -0.48
CA ASN A 30 7.44 8.56 -0.50
C ASN A 30 8.03 9.42 0.64
N ALA A 31 7.42 10.58 0.93
CA ALA A 31 7.82 11.42 2.05
C ALA A 31 7.55 10.73 3.40
N LEU A 32 6.41 10.05 3.54
CA LEU A 32 6.10 9.24 4.71
C LEU A 32 7.09 8.08 4.86
N ALA A 33 7.46 7.38 3.79
CA ALA A 33 8.40 6.25 3.84
C ALA A 33 9.85 6.67 4.18
N SER A 34 10.27 7.86 3.78
CA SER A 34 11.60 8.41 4.08
C SER A 34 11.68 9.15 5.42
N TRP A 35 10.53 9.40 6.06
CA TRP A 35 10.47 10.08 7.35
C TRP A 35 10.95 9.15 8.48
N HIS A 36 12.03 9.54 9.17
CA HIS A 36 12.46 8.89 10.40
C HIS A 36 11.65 9.43 11.58
N ALA A 37 10.53 8.77 11.90
CA ALA A 37 9.78 9.07 13.11
C ALA A 37 10.40 8.36 14.35
N PRO A 38 10.24 8.91 15.57
CA PRO A 38 10.58 8.21 16.82
C PRO A 38 9.62 7.04 17.12
N GLU A 39 10.12 5.93 17.68
CA GLU A 39 9.35 4.71 18.02
C GLU A 39 8.04 5.01 18.82
N PRO A 40 6.88 4.35 18.56
CA PRO A 40 6.62 3.25 17.63
C PRO A 40 6.30 3.79 16.22
N SER A 41 7.36 4.15 15.50
CA SER A 41 7.30 4.92 14.27
C SER A 41 6.85 4.05 13.12
N SER A 42 7.32 2.81 13.04
CA SER A 42 7.04 1.90 11.92
C SER A 42 5.55 1.58 11.78
N LEU A 43 4.83 1.34 12.88
CA LEU A 43 3.39 1.05 12.87
C LEU A 43 2.57 2.24 12.38
N LEU A 44 2.73 3.39 13.02
CA LEU A 44 1.96 4.60 12.70
C LEU A 44 2.31 5.14 11.31
N GLN A 45 3.58 5.05 10.91
CA GLN A 45 4.04 5.38 9.57
C GLN A 45 3.41 4.46 8.53
N THR A 46 3.37 3.14 8.76
CA THR A 46 2.75 2.19 7.83
C THR A 46 1.25 2.40 7.74
N ALA A 47 0.58 2.67 8.87
CA ALA A 47 -0.85 3.01 8.89
C ALA A 47 -1.13 4.32 8.13
N ALA A 48 -0.27 5.33 8.27
CA ALA A 48 -0.36 6.58 7.50
C ALA A 48 -0.14 6.36 6.00
N ILE A 49 0.82 5.50 5.62
CA ILE A 49 1.05 5.13 4.22
C ILE A 49 -0.16 4.37 3.64
N ALA A 50 -0.76 3.45 4.40
CA ALA A 50 -1.97 2.74 3.99
C ALA A 50 -3.16 3.69 3.80
N ALA A 51 -3.35 4.63 4.73
CA ALA A 51 -4.35 5.68 4.64
C ALA A 51 -4.16 6.54 3.38
N ALA A 52 -2.92 7.00 3.16
CA ALA A 52 -2.51 7.77 2.01
C ALA A 52 -2.85 7.06 0.70
N LEU A 53 -2.38 5.83 0.51
CA LEU A 53 -2.61 5.02 -0.70
C LEU A 53 -4.10 4.82 -0.99
N SER A 54 -4.91 4.57 0.04
CA SER A 54 -6.35 4.36 -0.09
C SER A 54 -7.11 5.66 -0.45
N TRP A 55 -6.64 6.81 0.06
CA TRP A 55 -7.16 8.13 -0.32
C TRP A 55 -6.93 8.44 -1.81
N GLY A 56 -5.74 8.16 -2.34
CA GLY A 56 -5.41 8.34 -3.76
C GLY A 56 -5.10 9.79 -4.17
N GLY A 57 -5.30 10.77 -3.28
CA GLY A 57 -4.96 12.18 -3.51
C GLY A 57 -6.04 12.97 -4.25
N LEU A 58 -6.05 14.29 -4.06
CA LEU A 58 -6.99 15.22 -4.70
C LEU A 58 -6.92 15.17 -6.23
N CYS A 59 -5.73 14.90 -6.80
CA CYS A 59 -5.57 14.78 -8.25
C CYS A 59 -6.42 13.63 -8.82
N SER A 60 -6.48 12.48 -8.13
CA SER A 60 -7.31 11.35 -8.55
C SER A 60 -8.82 11.68 -8.48
N LEU A 61 -9.24 12.46 -7.48
CA LEU A 61 -10.62 12.93 -7.34
C LEU A 61 -11.00 13.91 -8.46
N LEU A 62 -10.10 14.81 -8.83
CA LEU A 62 -10.32 15.75 -9.94
C LEU A 62 -10.32 15.07 -11.30
N GLN A 63 -9.48 14.05 -11.50
CA GLN A 63 -9.53 13.22 -12.71
C GLN A 63 -10.86 12.46 -12.82
N ALA A 64 -11.35 11.90 -11.69
CA ALA A 64 -12.67 11.31 -11.62
C ALA A 64 -13.80 12.33 -11.84
N ALA A 65 -13.61 13.58 -11.39
CA ALA A 65 -14.55 14.68 -11.64
C ALA A 65 -14.69 14.96 -13.13
N GLY A 66 -13.55 15.07 -13.83
CA GLY A 66 -13.51 15.39 -15.26
C GLY A 66 -14.20 14.33 -16.11
N THR A 67 -13.97 13.05 -15.81
CA THR A 67 -14.60 11.93 -16.51
C THR A 67 -16.07 11.75 -16.17
N SER A 68 -16.50 12.19 -14.99
CA SER A 68 -17.87 12.13 -14.51
C SER A 68 -18.71 13.36 -14.89
N SER A 69 -18.11 14.37 -15.51
CA SER A 69 -18.84 15.57 -15.96
C SER A 69 -20.01 15.18 -16.89
N GLY A 70 -21.22 15.64 -16.57
CA GLY A 70 -22.45 15.30 -17.31
C GLY A 70 -23.22 14.07 -16.81
N THR A 71 -22.69 13.29 -15.86
CA THR A 71 -23.36 12.06 -15.35
C THR A 71 -24.21 12.27 -14.09
N GLY A 72 -24.31 13.51 -13.58
CA GLY A 72 -25.05 13.85 -12.35
C GLY A 72 -24.42 13.32 -11.05
N LEU A 73 -23.31 12.59 -11.16
CA LEU A 73 -22.52 12.10 -10.03
C LEU A 73 -21.85 13.27 -9.29
N ARG A 74 -22.08 13.32 -7.97
CA ARG A 74 -21.52 14.36 -7.10
C ARG A 74 -20.14 13.95 -6.61
N LEU A 75 -19.20 14.89 -6.60
CA LEU A 75 -17.83 14.64 -6.15
C LEU A 75 -17.72 14.35 -4.64
N LEU A 76 -18.57 15.02 -3.86
CA LEU A 76 -18.55 14.96 -2.40
C LEU A 76 -18.78 13.54 -1.84
N PRO A 77 -19.78 12.75 -2.28
CA PRO A 77 -19.95 11.37 -1.82
C PRO A 77 -18.79 10.46 -2.26
N LEU A 78 -18.15 10.71 -3.40
CA LEU A 78 -16.95 9.97 -3.81
C LEU A 78 -15.77 10.25 -2.88
N ALA A 79 -15.53 11.52 -2.57
CA ALA A 79 -14.50 11.92 -1.60
C ALA A 79 -14.78 11.32 -0.21
N GLY A 80 -16.03 11.35 0.25
CA GLY A 80 -16.44 10.73 1.51
C GLY A 80 -16.19 9.22 1.55
N ALA A 81 -16.53 8.50 0.48
CA ALA A 81 -16.25 7.07 0.36
C ALA A 81 -14.74 6.76 0.39
N ARG A 82 -13.92 7.60 -0.25
CA ARG A 82 -12.45 7.49 -0.24
C ARG A 82 -11.85 7.79 1.14
N LEU A 83 -12.36 8.78 1.87
CA LEU A 83 -11.96 9.03 3.25
C LEU A 83 -12.30 7.85 4.17
N LEU A 84 -13.49 7.28 4.04
CA LEU A 84 -13.89 6.11 4.81
C LEU A 84 -12.98 4.90 4.50
N ALA A 85 -12.71 4.65 3.21
CA ALA A 85 -11.79 3.60 2.79
C ALA A 85 -10.35 3.83 3.31
N SER A 86 -9.92 5.09 3.41
CA SER A 86 -8.63 5.48 3.99
C SER A 86 -8.57 5.18 5.49
N ALA A 87 -9.62 5.52 6.23
CA ALA A 87 -9.74 5.19 7.66
C ALA A 87 -9.79 3.68 7.90
N ILE A 88 -10.52 2.93 7.07
CA ILE A 88 -10.58 1.46 7.14
C ILE A 88 -9.20 0.86 6.84
N ALA A 89 -8.49 1.35 5.82
CA ALA A 89 -7.15 0.87 5.49
C ALA A 89 -6.18 1.09 6.66
N ALA A 90 -6.17 2.29 7.24
CA ALA A 90 -5.36 2.60 8.42
C ALA A 90 -5.71 1.68 9.61
N GLY A 91 -7.01 1.52 9.89
CA GLY A 91 -7.49 0.65 10.97
C GLY A 91 -7.11 -0.81 10.77
N LEU A 92 -7.25 -1.33 9.54
CA LEU A 92 -6.81 -2.68 9.19
C LEU A 92 -5.31 -2.85 9.37
N THR A 93 -4.49 -1.86 8.97
CA THR A 93 -3.04 -1.90 9.20
C THR A 93 -2.73 -1.98 10.70
N LEU A 94 -3.42 -1.20 11.54
CA LEU A 94 -3.22 -1.24 12.99
C LEU A 94 -3.60 -2.60 13.59
N VAL A 95 -4.75 -3.15 13.20
CA VAL A 95 -5.25 -4.45 13.70
C VAL A 95 -4.38 -5.61 13.22
N LEU A 96 -3.95 -5.57 11.96
CA LEU A 96 -3.22 -6.65 11.33
C LEU A 96 -1.70 -6.54 11.51
N TRP A 97 -1.19 -5.48 12.13
CA TRP A 97 0.25 -5.26 12.29
C TRP A 97 0.97 -6.42 12.97
N ILE A 98 0.45 -6.90 14.11
CA ILE A 98 1.07 -7.98 14.89
C ILE A 98 1.11 -9.30 14.10
N PRO A 99 -0.01 -9.80 13.53
CA PRO A 99 0.04 -11.05 12.78
C PRO A 99 0.89 -10.94 11.50
N LEU A 100 0.89 -9.79 10.82
CA LEU A 100 1.71 -9.59 9.62
C LEU A 100 3.19 -9.44 9.94
N SER A 101 3.56 -8.73 11.01
CA SER A 101 4.97 -8.60 11.43
C SER A 101 5.55 -9.94 11.89
N ALA A 102 4.75 -10.75 12.59
CA ALA A 102 5.12 -12.13 12.91
C ALA A 102 5.36 -12.94 11.62
N LEU A 103 4.44 -12.89 10.65
CA LEU A 103 4.59 -13.60 9.37
C LEU A 103 5.79 -13.09 8.56
N ALA A 104 6.06 -11.78 8.60
CA ALA A 104 7.20 -11.15 7.93
C ALA A 104 8.52 -11.65 8.50
N SER A 105 8.63 -11.83 9.83
CA SER A 105 9.85 -12.38 10.44
C SER A 105 10.14 -13.83 10.01
N TYR A 106 9.10 -14.64 9.78
CA TYR A 106 9.23 -15.98 9.18
C TYR A 106 9.61 -15.93 7.69
N ALA A 107 9.14 -14.91 6.97
CA ALA A 107 9.49 -14.71 5.57
C ALA A 107 10.92 -14.19 5.40
N GLU A 108 11.39 -13.29 6.27
CA GLU A 108 12.76 -12.78 6.25
C GLU A 108 13.79 -13.88 6.48
N THR A 109 13.50 -14.85 7.35
CA THR A 109 14.37 -16.03 7.52
C THR A 109 14.43 -16.90 6.26
N ALA A 110 13.35 -16.99 5.48
CA ALA A 110 13.33 -17.69 4.20
C ALA A 110 13.98 -16.89 3.05
N VAL A 111 13.87 -15.56 3.05
CA VAL A 111 14.44 -14.66 2.03
C VAL A 111 15.93 -14.41 2.27
N SER A 112 16.39 -14.37 3.51
CA SER A 112 17.81 -14.16 3.84
C SER A 112 18.70 -15.34 3.39
N SER A 113 18.11 -16.51 3.15
CA SER A 113 18.75 -17.65 2.48
C SER A 113 18.80 -17.53 0.94
N ALA A 114 17.99 -16.65 0.35
CA ALA A 114 17.96 -16.43 -1.09
C ALA A 114 18.88 -15.28 -1.46
N ARG A 115 20.02 -15.60 -2.08
CA ARG A 115 20.95 -14.60 -2.60
C ARG A 115 20.59 -14.27 -4.04
N PRO A 116 20.66 -12.98 -4.45
CA PRO A 116 20.58 -12.65 -5.87
C PRO A 116 21.67 -13.43 -6.61
N ALA A 117 21.30 -14.18 -7.66
CA ALA A 117 22.20 -15.12 -8.32
C ALA A 117 23.51 -14.48 -8.83
N PHE A 118 23.49 -13.18 -9.13
CA PHE A 118 24.66 -12.40 -9.56
C PHE A 118 25.65 -12.03 -8.43
N LEU A 119 25.27 -12.21 -7.16
CA LEU A 119 26.14 -11.96 -6.00
C LEU A 119 26.81 -13.24 -5.47
N ILE A 120 26.60 -14.39 -6.11
CA ILE A 120 27.14 -15.67 -5.66
C ILE A 120 28.45 -15.96 -6.40
N PRO A 121 29.63 -15.83 -5.75
CA PRO A 121 30.92 -16.02 -6.41
C PRO A 121 31.09 -17.49 -6.83
N GLY A 122 31.53 -17.73 -8.07
CA GLY A 122 31.85 -19.07 -8.57
C GLY A 122 30.70 -19.84 -9.24
N ILE A 123 29.51 -19.25 -9.37
CA ILE A 123 28.41 -19.83 -10.15
C ILE A 123 28.54 -19.37 -11.61
N SER A 124 28.80 -20.30 -12.52
CA SER A 124 28.97 -20.03 -13.96
C SER A 124 27.88 -20.66 -14.85
N GLY A 125 26.79 -21.16 -14.26
CA GLY A 125 25.72 -21.83 -15.00
C GLY A 125 24.33 -21.69 -14.37
N TRP A 126 23.30 -21.74 -15.23
CA TRP A 126 21.89 -21.62 -14.83
C TRP A 126 21.45 -22.73 -13.87
N GLU A 127 21.99 -23.94 -14.02
CA GLU A 127 21.68 -25.10 -13.15
C GLU A 127 22.04 -24.86 -11.67
N GLN A 128 23.07 -24.05 -11.42
CA GLN A 128 23.52 -23.70 -10.06
C GLN A 128 22.87 -22.41 -9.55
N ALA A 129 22.51 -21.49 -10.46
CA ALA A 129 21.86 -20.23 -10.13
C ALA A 129 20.36 -20.37 -9.79
N LEU A 130 19.63 -21.27 -10.47
CA LEU A 130 18.19 -21.47 -10.28
C LEU A 130 17.82 -21.93 -8.86
N PRO A 131 18.46 -22.96 -8.27
CA PRO A 131 18.16 -23.41 -6.91
C PRO A 131 18.53 -22.38 -5.83
N ALA A 132 19.54 -21.55 -6.08
CA ALA A 132 19.99 -20.51 -5.15
C ALA A 132 19.19 -19.20 -5.23
N SER A 133 18.33 -19.07 -6.25
CA SER A 133 17.49 -17.89 -6.50
C SER A 133 16.12 -17.99 -5.83
N LEU A 134 15.32 -16.92 -5.91
CA LEU A 134 13.93 -16.90 -5.43
C LEU A 134 12.95 -17.63 -6.37
N TRP A 135 13.37 -18.11 -7.54
CA TRP A 135 12.48 -18.76 -8.53
C TRP A 135 11.73 -20.00 -8.01
N PRO A 136 12.37 -20.92 -7.26
CA PRO A 136 11.67 -22.04 -6.66
C PRO A 136 10.60 -21.63 -5.63
N SER A 137 10.70 -20.41 -5.08
CA SER A 137 9.71 -19.87 -4.12
C SER A 137 8.49 -19.22 -4.79
N LEU A 138 8.54 -18.97 -6.11
CA LEU A 138 7.46 -18.38 -6.89
C LEU A 138 6.10 -19.12 -6.79
N PRO A 139 6.02 -20.46 -6.89
CA PRO A 139 4.72 -21.14 -6.75
C PRO A 139 4.11 -20.97 -5.36
N TYR A 140 4.93 -20.93 -4.30
CA TYR A 140 4.47 -20.74 -2.93
C TYR A 140 3.95 -19.30 -2.70
N SER A 141 4.64 -18.29 -3.23
CA SER A 141 4.16 -16.91 -3.15
C SER A 141 2.90 -16.68 -3.99
N ALA A 142 2.81 -17.30 -5.17
CA ALA A 142 1.59 -17.29 -5.98
C ALA A 142 0.41 -17.96 -5.26
N ALA A 143 0.65 -19.10 -4.58
CA ALA A 143 -0.37 -19.77 -3.78
C ALA A 143 -0.83 -18.92 -2.58
N ALA A 144 0.10 -18.27 -1.87
CA ALA A 144 -0.24 -17.37 -0.77
C ALA A 144 -1.12 -16.20 -1.24
N TRP A 145 -0.78 -15.57 -2.37
CA TRP A 145 -1.61 -14.53 -2.98
C TRP A 145 -2.98 -15.05 -3.44
N ALA A 146 -3.05 -16.26 -3.98
CA ALA A 146 -4.32 -16.89 -4.35
C ALA A 146 -5.23 -17.11 -3.14
N VAL A 147 -4.68 -17.51 -1.98
CA VAL A 147 -5.43 -17.64 -0.72
C VAL A 147 -5.95 -16.29 -0.24
N VAL A 148 -5.13 -15.24 -0.27
CA VAL A 148 -5.55 -13.88 0.10
C VAL A 148 -6.69 -13.40 -0.80
N LEU A 149 -6.56 -13.59 -2.13
CA LEU A 149 -7.60 -13.23 -3.08
C LEU A 149 -8.89 -14.02 -2.85
N ALA A 150 -8.80 -15.33 -2.58
CA ALA A 150 -9.94 -16.15 -2.26
C ALA A 150 -10.66 -15.66 -1.00
N ALA A 151 -9.92 -15.34 0.06
CA ALA A 151 -10.48 -14.78 1.30
C ALA A 151 -11.22 -13.45 1.05
N LEU A 152 -10.62 -12.55 0.26
CA LEU A 152 -11.25 -11.27 -0.11
C LEU A 152 -12.50 -11.46 -0.97
N LEU A 153 -12.51 -12.43 -1.89
CA LEU A 153 -13.69 -12.76 -2.70
C LEU A 153 -14.82 -13.34 -1.84
N LEU A 154 -14.51 -14.21 -0.89
CA LEU A 154 -15.48 -14.74 0.07
C LEU A 154 -16.08 -13.63 0.93
N LEU A 155 -15.25 -12.71 1.43
CA LEU A 155 -15.71 -11.55 2.18
C LEU A 155 -16.62 -10.65 1.33
N SER A 156 -16.24 -10.40 0.07
CA SER A 156 -17.05 -9.62 -0.89
C SER A 156 -18.40 -10.28 -1.16
N ALA A 157 -18.42 -11.61 -1.34
CA ALA A 157 -19.65 -12.37 -1.55
C ALA A 157 -20.56 -12.33 -0.31
N ALA A 158 -19.98 -12.48 0.89
CA ALA A 158 -20.72 -12.39 2.16
C ALA A 158 -21.39 -11.02 2.33
N VAL A 159 -20.65 -9.93 2.12
CA VAL A 159 -21.18 -8.56 2.20
C VAL A 159 -22.31 -8.34 1.18
N ARG A 160 -22.14 -8.82 -0.06
CA ARG A 160 -23.20 -8.75 -1.09
C ARG A 160 -24.44 -9.55 -0.68
N GLY A 161 -24.26 -10.72 -0.08
CA GLY A 161 -25.35 -11.57 0.41
C GLY A 161 -26.16 -10.90 1.52
N LEU A 162 -25.48 -10.27 2.48
CA LEU A 162 -26.10 -9.48 3.55
C LEU A 162 -26.90 -8.29 3.02
N ARG A 163 -26.34 -7.55 2.06
CA ARG A 163 -27.00 -6.39 1.43
C ARG A 163 -28.23 -6.73 0.60
N ARG A 164 -28.35 -7.96 0.11
CA ARG A 164 -29.53 -8.42 -0.67
C ARG A 164 -30.69 -8.88 0.22
N ARG A 165 -30.44 -9.08 1.52
CA ARG A 165 -31.44 -9.56 2.50
C ARG A 165 -32.03 -8.44 3.38
N ALA A 166 -31.43 -7.25 3.36
CA ALA A 166 -31.92 -6.04 4.01
C ALA A 166 -32.63 -5.15 2.98
#